data_AF-A0A069JJN9-F1
#
_entry.id   AF-A0A069JJN9-F1
#
_cell.length_a   1.000
_cell.length_b   1.000
_cell.length_c   1.000
_cell.angle_alpha   90.00
_cell.angle_beta   90.00
_cell.angle_gamma   90.00
#
_symmetry.space_group_name_H-M   'P 1'
#
loop_
_entity.id
_entity.type
_entity.pdbx_description
1 polymer ?
#
loop_
_entity_poly.entity_id
_entity_poly.type
_entity_poly.pdbx_seq_one_letter_code
_entity_poly.pdbx_strand_id
1 'polypeptide(L)'
;MRALIVILAVLGFVVGGIPLVGSLIDVMTSPDETIVYQGSYVPFRDVQMARDYESTIATAYEPLDGPRWLVLACYPLIGAALGAATAVVLGRRGWHLTRA
;
A
#
# COMPACT_ATOMS: atom_id res chain seq x y z
N MET A 1 30.00 1.28 -4.24
CA MET A 1 29.02 2.37 -4.17
C MET A 1 27.74 2.05 -4.93
N ARG A 2 27.76 1.98 -6.27
CA ARG A 2 26.55 1.70 -7.08
C ARG A 2 25.81 0.41 -6.68
N ALA A 3 26.52 -0.71 -6.52
CA ALA A 3 25.90 -1.97 -6.12
C ALA A 3 25.22 -1.92 -4.75
N LEU A 4 25.83 -1.24 -3.76
CA LEU A 4 25.25 -1.05 -2.43
C LEU A 4 23.92 -0.27 -2.51
N ILE A 5 23.91 0.82 -3.29
CA ILE A 5 22.71 1.64 -3.51
C ILE A 5 21.61 0.82 -4.16
N VAL A 6 21.92 0.04 -5.19
CA VAL A 6 20.94 -0.81 -5.87
C VAL A 6 20.37 -1.85 -4.91
N ILE A 7 21.22 -2.54 -4.14
CA ILE A 7 20.78 -3.59 -3.21
C ILE A 7 19.85 -3.01 -2.13
N LEU A 8 20.25 -1.92 -1.49
CA LEU A 8 19.43 -1.30 -0.44
C LEU A 8 18.17 -0.64 -1.00
N ALA A 9 18.21 -0.07 -2.22
CA ALA A 9 17.01 0.44 -2.88
C ALA A 9 16.02 -0.68 -3.21
N VAL A 10 16.49 -1.83 -3.71
CA VAL A 10 15.63 -2.99 -3.97
C VAL A 10 15.07 -3.55 -2.67
N LEU A 11 15.89 -3.66 -1.62
CA LEU A 11 15.42 -4.11 -0.31
C LEU A 11 14.37 -3.15 0.28
N GLY A 12 14.62 -1.85 0.17
CA GLY A 12 13.66 -0.81 0.55
C GLY A 12 12.36 -0.87 -0.25
N PHE A 13 12.44 -1.15 -1.56
CA PHE A 13 11.26 -1.35 -2.41
C PHE A 13 10.43 -2.56 -1.96
N VAL A 14 11.08 -3.70 -1.67
CA VAL A 14 10.41 -4.92 -1.21
C VAL A 14 9.70 -4.68 0.12
N VAL A 15 10.38 -4.06 1.09
CA VAL A 15 9.78 -3.71 2.40
C VAL A 15 8.65 -2.69 2.23
N GLY A 16 8.83 -1.69 1.37
CA GLY A 16 7.79 -0.72 1.03
C GLY A 16 6.58 -1.32 0.30
N GLY A 17 6.70 -2.52 -0.29
CA GLY A 17 5.60 -3.25 -0.89
C GLY A 17 4.70 -4.01 0.10
N ILE A 18 5.14 -4.20 1.34
CA ILE A 18 4.40 -4.96 2.36
C ILE A 18 2.99 -4.37 2.63
N PRO A 19 2.81 -3.05 2.79
CA PRO A 19 1.49 -2.46 3.00
C PRO A 19 0.51 -2.72 1.85
N LEU A 20 1.00 -2.71 0.60
CA LEU A 20 0.21 -3.02 -0.59
C LEU A 20 -0.28 -4.46 -0.57
N VAL A 21 0.63 -5.41 -0.32
CA VAL A 21 0.28 -6.84 -0.24
C VAL A 21 -0.69 -7.09 0.92
N GLY A 22 -0.46 -6.47 2.08
CA GLY A 22 -1.37 -6.55 3.22
C GLY A 22 -2.78 -6.04 2.90
N SER A 23 -2.88 -4.90 2.22
CA SER A 23 -4.19 -4.35 1.79
C SER A 23 -4.92 -5.26 0.79
N LEU A 24 -4.18 -5.94 -0.09
CA LEU A 24 -4.76 -6.86 -1.05
C LEU A 24 -5.29 -8.14 -0.37
N ILE A 25 -4.52 -8.67 0.58
CA ILE A 25 -4.94 -9.84 1.38
C ILE A 25 -6.17 -9.50 2.22
N ASP A 26 -6.22 -8.30 2.82
CA ASP A 26 -7.37 -7.86 3.61
C ASP A 26 -8.67 -7.83 2.77
N VAL A 27 -8.58 -7.37 1.52
CA VAL A 27 -9.71 -7.42 0.58
C VAL A 27 -10.10 -8.85 0.22
N MET A 28 -9.13 -9.73 -0.06
CA MET A 28 -9.43 -11.12 -0.47
C MET A 28 -9.87 -12.05 0.68
N THR A 29 -9.49 -11.75 1.92
CA THR A 29 -9.71 -12.62 3.09
C THR A 29 -10.82 -12.11 3.99
N SER A 30 -11.31 -10.89 3.74
CA SER A 30 -12.47 -10.34 4.43
C SER A 30 -13.70 -11.23 4.17
N PRO A 31 -14.33 -11.79 5.23
CA PRO A 31 -15.53 -12.59 5.06
C PRO A 31 -16.67 -11.75 4.47
N ASP A 32 -17.55 -12.41 3.71
CA ASP A 32 -18.87 -11.94 3.27
C ASP A 32 -19.79 -11.74 4.48
N GLU A 33 -19.43 -10.79 5.32
CA GLU A 33 -20.25 -10.40 6.46
C GLU A 33 -21.38 -9.50 5.94
N THR A 34 -22.60 -9.77 6.39
CA THR A 34 -23.73 -8.88 6.15
C THR A 34 -23.48 -7.63 6.97
N ILE A 35 -23.20 -6.53 6.28
CA ILE A 35 -22.89 -5.24 6.90
C ILE A 35 -24.07 -4.29 6.70
N VAL A 36 -24.26 -3.42 7.69
CA VAL A 36 -25.24 -2.34 7.60
C VAL A 36 -24.58 -1.21 6.83
N TYR A 37 -25.18 -0.79 5.71
CA TYR A 37 -24.63 0.27 4.89
C TYR A 37 -24.55 1.59 5.66
N GLN A 38 -23.34 2.10 5.85
CA GLN A 38 -23.07 3.37 6.52
C GLN A 38 -22.64 4.48 5.54
N GLY A 39 -22.72 4.24 4.24
CA GLY A 39 -22.30 5.18 3.21
C GLY A 39 -23.19 6.42 3.08
N SER A 40 -22.73 7.36 2.28
CA SER A 40 -23.38 8.67 2.07
C SER A 40 -24.66 8.61 1.24
N TYR A 41 -24.89 7.50 0.53
CA TYR A 41 -26.06 7.33 -0.33
C TYR A 41 -27.31 7.00 0.50
N VAL A 42 -28.08 8.05 0.80
CA VAL A 42 -29.25 8.05 1.68
C VAL A 42 -30.25 6.90 1.44
N PRO A 43 -30.56 6.47 0.19
CA PRO A 43 -31.54 5.41 -0.06
C PRO A 43 -31.19 4.02 0.49
N PHE A 44 -29.90 3.71 0.66
CA PHE A 44 -29.47 2.40 1.18
C PHE A 44 -29.01 2.47 2.63
N ARG A 45 -29.06 3.65 3.26
CA ARG A 45 -28.59 3.85 4.63
C ARG A 45 -29.35 2.96 5.60
N ASP A 46 -28.62 2.29 6.49
CA ASP A 46 -29.14 1.34 7.48
C ASP A 46 -29.76 0.04 6.90
N VAL A 47 -29.59 -0.21 5.60
CA VAL A 47 -29.97 -1.48 4.98
C VAL A 47 -28.87 -2.52 5.21
N GLN A 48 -29.25 -3.71 5.68
CA GLN A 48 -28.34 -4.86 5.72
C GLN A 48 -28.10 -5.35 4.29
N MET A 49 -26.84 -5.37 3.87
CA MET A 49 -26.45 -5.93 2.60
C MET A 49 -25.14 -6.68 2.69
N ALA A 50 -24.88 -7.53 1.69
CA ALA A 50 -23.59 -8.16 1.54
C ALA A 50 -22.52 -7.08 1.28
N ARG A 51 -21.35 -7.26 1.88
CA ARG A 51 -20.21 -6.35 1.73
C ARG A 51 -19.77 -6.13 0.28
N ASP A 52 -19.90 -7.15 -0.55
CA ASP A 52 -19.69 -7.06 -2.00
C ASP A 52 -20.64 -6.07 -2.69
N TYR A 53 -21.90 -6.06 -2.26
CA TYR A 53 -22.91 -5.14 -2.78
C TYR A 53 -22.68 -3.72 -2.28
N GLU A 54 -22.24 -3.55 -1.03
CA GLU A 54 -21.81 -2.26 -0.48
C GLU A 54 -20.63 -1.68 -1.28
N SER A 55 -19.62 -2.50 -1.60
CA SER A 55 -18.47 -2.06 -2.40
C SER A 55 -18.87 -1.59 -3.81
N THR A 56 -19.88 -2.23 -4.40
CA THR A 56 -20.41 -1.88 -5.72
C THR A 56 -21.16 -0.55 -5.66
N ILE A 57 -21.96 -0.33 -4.62
CA ILE A 57 -22.69 0.93 -4.40
C ILE A 57 -21.73 2.07 -4.06
N ALA A 58 -20.72 1.82 -3.22
CA ALA A 58 -19.67 2.78 -2.91
C ALA A 58 -18.92 3.21 -4.18
N THR A 59 -18.54 2.24 -5.03
CA THR A 59 -17.86 2.54 -6.30
C THR A 59 -18.75 3.33 -7.28
N ALA A 60 -20.06 3.09 -7.27
CA ALA A 60 -21.00 3.71 -8.21
C ALA A 60 -21.52 5.09 -7.77
N TYR A 61 -21.63 5.34 -6.47
CA TYR A 61 -22.35 6.51 -5.93
C TYR A 61 -21.55 7.33 -4.92
N GLU A 62 -20.47 6.80 -4.35
CA GLU A 62 -19.57 7.59 -3.52
C GLU A 62 -18.48 8.20 -4.39
N PRO A 63 -18.08 9.46 -4.15
CA PRO A 63 -16.90 10.00 -4.78
C PRO A 63 -15.75 9.04 -4.46
N LEU A 64 -15.07 8.51 -5.50
CA LEU A 64 -13.91 7.63 -5.34
C LEU A 64 -13.08 8.16 -4.18
N ASP A 65 -13.03 7.41 -3.07
CA ASP A 65 -12.25 7.78 -1.91
C ASP A 65 -10.83 8.09 -2.39
N GLY A 66 -10.53 9.37 -2.49
CA GLY A 66 -9.24 9.86 -2.92
C GLY A 66 -8.18 9.51 -1.88
N PRO A 67 -7.01 10.13 -1.99
CA PRO A 67 -5.74 9.61 -2.51
C PRO A 67 -5.19 8.32 -1.85
N ARG A 68 -5.94 7.59 -1.02
CA ARG A 68 -5.42 6.51 -0.18
C ARG A 68 -4.80 5.35 -0.98
N TRP A 69 -5.40 5.00 -2.11
CA TRP A 69 -4.83 4.00 -3.05
C TRP A 69 -3.56 4.51 -3.74
N LEU A 70 -3.52 5.81 -4.04
CA LEU A 70 -2.37 6.48 -4.64
C LEU A 70 -1.20 6.56 -3.65
N VAL A 71 -1.48 6.85 -2.37
CA VAL A 71 -0.52 6.79 -1.26
C VAL A 71 -0.01 5.38 -1.06
N LEU A 72 -0.90 4.37 -1.09
CA LEU A 72 -0.53 2.97 -0.99
C LEU A 72 0.40 2.54 -2.14
N ALA A 73 0.08 2.94 -3.37
CA ALA A 73 0.89 2.72 -4.56
C ALA A 73 2.27 3.38 -4.49
N CYS A 74 2.44 4.43 -3.69
CA CYS A 74 3.72 5.12 -3.50
C CYS A 74 4.62 4.51 -2.42
N TYR A 75 4.12 3.67 -1.50
CA TYR A 75 4.98 3.07 -0.45
C TYR A 75 6.21 2.32 -0.98
N PRO A 76 6.14 1.54 -2.08
CA PRO A 76 7.33 0.90 -2.65
C PRO A 76 8.38 1.91 -3.11
N LEU A 77 7.95 3.03 -3.70
CA LEU A 77 8.85 4.10 -4.16
C LEU A 77 9.48 4.84 -2.97
N ILE A 78 8.70 5.10 -1.92
CA ILE A 78 9.19 5.71 -0.67
C ILE A 78 10.22 4.79 -0.01
N GLY A 79 9.91 3.49 0.09
CA GLY A 79 10.83 2.48 0.60
C GLY A 79 12.13 2.41 -0.20
N ALA A 80 12.03 2.43 -1.54
CA ALA A 80 13.20 2.46 -2.43
C ALA A 80 14.06 3.71 -2.23
N ALA A 81 13.43 4.89 -2.09
CA ALA A 81 14.13 6.15 -1.84
C ALA A 81 14.86 6.14 -0.50
N LEU A 82 14.24 5.61 0.56
CA LEU A 82 14.86 5.44 1.88
C LEU A 82 16.02 4.44 1.83
N GLY A 83 15.87 3.33 1.12
CA GLY A 83 16.93 2.36 0.86
C GLY A 83 18.12 2.98 0.12
N ALA A 84 17.85 3.75 -0.93
CA ALA A 84 18.90 4.47 -1.66
C ALA A 84 19.59 5.52 -0.77
N ALA A 85 18.84 6.29 0.02
CA ALA A 85 19.38 7.30 0.91
C ALA A 85 20.29 6.70 2.00
N THR A 86 19.86 5.60 2.63
CA THR A 86 20.66 4.88 3.62
C THR A 86 21.97 4.34 3.02
N ALA A 87 21.92 3.82 1.79
CA ALA A 87 23.12 3.38 1.07
C ALA A 87 24.10 4.52 0.76
N VAL A 88 23.59 5.71 0.41
CA VAL A 88 24.42 6.90 0.18
C VAL A 88 25.11 7.34 1.47
N VAL A 89 24.39 7.32 2.60
CA VAL A 89 24.96 7.65 3.93
C VAL A 89 26.03 6.63 4.34
N LEU A 90 25.77 5.34 4.15
CA LEU A 90 26.74 4.26 4.43
C LEU A 90 27.97 4.38 3.54
N GLY A 91 27.79 4.61 2.24
CA GLY A 91 28.88 4.86 1.30
C GLY A 91 29.73 6.05 1.70
N ARG A 92 29.11 7.17 2.12
CA ARG A 92 29.83 8.35 2.63
C ARG A 92 30.63 8.09 3.91
N ARG A 93 30.20 7.12 4.73
CA ARG A 93 30.93 6.66 5.93
C ARG A 93 32.02 5.63 5.63
N GLY A 94 32.34 5.38 4.35
CA GLY A 94 33.41 4.45 3.96
C GLY A 94 32.98 2.98 3.92
N TRP A 95 31.67 2.69 4.01
CA TRP A 95 31.18 1.33 3.82
C TRP A 95 31.12 0.99 2.33
N HIS A 96 31.93 0.01 1.94
CA HIS A 96 31.94 -0.54 0.60
C HIS A 96 31.65 -2.03 0.68
N LEU A 97 30.81 -2.54 -0.22
CA LEU A 97 30.69 -3.98 -0.44
C LEU A 97 32.04 -4.49 -0.94
N THR A 98 32.76 -5.18 -0.08
CA THR A 98 33.88 -6.02 -0.47
C THR A 98 33.31 -7.25 -1.16
N ARG A 99 33.73 -7.47 -2.41
CA ARG A 99 33.42 -8.69 -3.14
C ARG A 99 34.09 -9.83 -2.37
N ALA A 100 33.30 -10.78 -1.87
CA ALA A 100 33.82 -12.07 -1.41
C ALA A 100 34.37 -12.84 -2.62
#